data_AF-A0A831K351-F1
#
_entry.id   AF-A0A831K351-F1
#
_cell.length_a   1.000
_cell.length_b   1.000
_cell.length_c   1.000
_cell.angle_alpha   90.00
_cell.angle_beta   90.00
_cell.angle_gamma   90.00
#
_symmetry.space_group_name_H-M   'P 1'
#
loop_
_entity.id
_entity.type
_entity.pdbx_description
1 polymer ?
#
loop_
_entity_poly.entity_id
_entity_poly.type
_entity_poly.pdbx_seq_one_letter_code
_entity_poly.pdbx_strand_id
1 'polypeptide(L)'
;MKKSPFNLDDDATYQRWREWKLENCAKDVSDFIVEIDDPRKLTQAQHDAILDRCKKYNMAVYISKLGDEEGTDIPRGIGSAFGLEHLDYNRGAETDAVTALTVQDDAYHSVYIPYSNREIHWHTDGYYNRLDLQDHALLLHCVRPAMSGGENAVIDNELVYILMRDENPDYIRALMAEDAVLYPENVVDGVELRPNRIGPVWMVAADGHLHMRYTMRKRNV
;
A
#
# COMPACT_ATOMS: atom_id res chain seq x y z
N MET A 1 0.95 -29.66 -2.35
CA MET A 1 0.90 -28.25 -2.77
C MET A 1 -0.15 -27.54 -1.93
N LYS A 2 0.14 -26.36 -1.39
CA LYS A 2 -0.80 -25.59 -0.55
C LYS A 2 -1.91 -25.06 -1.47
N LYS A 3 -3.19 -25.29 -1.12
CA LYS A 3 -4.32 -24.68 -1.84
C LYS A 3 -4.25 -23.17 -1.67
N SER A 4 -4.19 -22.43 -2.77
CA SER A 4 -4.07 -20.97 -2.77
C SER A 4 -4.49 -20.44 -4.14
N PRO A 5 -5.23 -19.32 -4.22
CA PRO A 5 -5.54 -18.69 -5.50
C PRO A 5 -4.28 -18.16 -6.21
N PHE A 6 -3.17 -18.00 -5.50
CA PHE A 6 -1.90 -17.49 -6.05
C PHE A 6 -0.95 -18.61 -6.48
N ASN A 7 -1.32 -19.88 -6.26
CA ASN A 7 -0.60 -21.00 -6.84
C ASN A 7 -1.03 -21.17 -8.31
N LEU A 8 -0.09 -21.01 -9.24
CA LEU A 8 -0.35 -21.09 -10.67
C LEU A 8 -0.77 -22.50 -11.14
N ASP A 9 -0.42 -23.55 -10.38
CA ASP A 9 -0.82 -24.92 -10.68
C ASP A 9 -2.20 -25.31 -10.09
N ASP A 10 -2.80 -24.43 -9.27
CA ASP A 10 -4.12 -24.63 -8.64
C ASP A 10 -5.17 -23.73 -9.30
N ASP A 11 -5.46 -24.00 -10.58
CA ASP A 11 -6.43 -23.22 -11.35
C ASP A 11 -7.84 -23.26 -10.70
N ALA A 12 -8.27 -24.41 -10.18
CA ALA A 12 -9.59 -24.53 -9.59
C ALA A 12 -9.79 -23.59 -8.37
N THR A 13 -8.78 -23.40 -7.52
CA THR A 13 -8.86 -22.44 -6.42
C THR A 13 -8.81 -21.00 -6.91
N TYR A 14 -7.99 -20.72 -7.92
CA TYR A 14 -7.95 -19.41 -8.55
C TYR A 14 -9.30 -19.02 -9.15
N GLN A 15 -9.94 -19.89 -9.96
CA GLN A 15 -11.22 -19.59 -10.60
C GLN A 15 -12.31 -19.25 -9.59
N ARG A 16 -12.44 -20.03 -8.50
CA ARG A 16 -13.43 -19.75 -7.45
C ARG A 16 -13.18 -18.41 -6.74
N TRP A 17 -11.91 -18.13 -6.41
CA TRP A 17 -11.55 -16.86 -5.76
C TRP A 17 -11.77 -15.67 -6.70
N ARG A 18 -11.39 -15.82 -7.97
CA ARG A 18 -11.58 -14.83 -9.03
C ARG A 18 -13.06 -14.50 -9.22
N GLU A 19 -13.92 -15.50 -9.39
CA GLU A 19 -15.37 -15.31 -9.52
C GLU A 19 -15.91 -14.53 -8.32
N TRP A 20 -15.59 -14.99 -7.10
CA TRP A 20 -16.00 -14.29 -5.89
C TRP A 20 -15.52 -12.84 -5.85
N LYS A 21 -14.25 -12.57 -6.18
CA LYS A 21 -13.65 -11.23 -6.14
C LYS A 21 -14.32 -10.29 -7.16
N LEU A 22 -14.55 -10.77 -8.39
CA LEU A 22 -15.20 -9.98 -9.45
C LEU A 22 -16.69 -9.70 -9.16
N GLU A 23 -17.42 -10.67 -8.62
CA GLU A 23 -18.83 -10.48 -8.20
C GLU A 23 -18.97 -9.50 -7.04
N ASN A 24 -17.94 -9.40 -6.20
CA ASN A 24 -17.91 -8.59 -4.99
C ASN A 24 -17.07 -7.30 -5.13
N CYS A 25 -16.75 -6.87 -6.34
CA CYS A 25 -16.07 -5.58 -6.56
C CYS A 25 -16.93 -4.40 -6.09
N ALA A 26 -16.26 -3.35 -5.60
CA ALA A 26 -16.91 -2.07 -5.33
C ALA A 26 -17.48 -1.49 -6.62
N LYS A 27 -18.69 -0.94 -6.56
CA LYS A 27 -19.41 -0.35 -7.68
C LYS A 27 -19.38 1.17 -7.62
N ASP A 28 -19.24 1.72 -6.44
CA ASP A 28 -19.22 3.15 -6.19
C ASP A 28 -18.23 3.50 -5.06
N VAL A 29 -17.77 4.76 -5.02
CA VAL A 29 -16.87 5.24 -3.96
C VAL A 29 -17.47 5.06 -2.58
N SER A 30 -18.79 5.19 -2.45
CA SER A 30 -19.50 5.00 -1.19
C SER A 30 -19.35 3.60 -0.57
N ASP A 31 -19.01 2.58 -1.37
CA ASP A 31 -18.77 1.21 -0.87
C ASP A 31 -17.55 1.14 0.07
N PHE A 32 -16.59 2.05 -0.09
CA PHE A 32 -15.37 2.09 0.72
C PHE A 32 -15.55 2.91 2.00
N ILE A 33 -16.57 3.75 2.07
CA ILE A 33 -16.69 4.78 3.11
C ILE A 33 -17.23 4.18 4.42
N VAL A 34 -16.60 4.57 5.53
CA VAL A 34 -17.07 4.35 6.91
C VAL A 34 -17.04 5.67 7.66
N GLU A 35 -18.18 6.11 8.18
CA GLU A 35 -18.21 7.24 9.11
C GLU A 35 -17.82 6.78 10.51
N ILE A 36 -16.86 7.48 11.12
CA ILE A 36 -16.38 7.23 12.47
C ILE A 36 -16.37 8.52 13.29
N ASP A 37 -16.35 8.40 14.62
CA ASP A 37 -16.26 9.57 15.49
C ASP A 37 -14.79 10.01 15.63
N ASP A 38 -14.01 9.23 16.39
CA ASP A 38 -12.59 9.47 16.66
C ASP A 38 -11.76 8.24 16.25
N PRO A 39 -10.82 8.34 15.29
CA PRO A 39 -9.95 7.23 14.85
C PRO A 39 -9.18 6.58 16.00
N ARG A 40 -8.94 7.30 17.09
CA ARG A 40 -8.22 6.79 18.28
C ARG A 40 -9.08 5.89 19.14
N LYS A 41 -10.41 5.90 18.96
CA LYS A 41 -11.39 5.25 19.84
C LYS A 41 -12.55 4.68 19.04
N LEU A 42 -12.26 3.73 18.17
CA LEU A 42 -13.30 3.04 17.40
C LEU A 42 -14.25 2.26 18.32
N THR A 43 -15.54 2.40 18.06
CA THR A 43 -16.52 1.41 18.54
C THR A 43 -16.32 0.08 17.80
N GLN A 44 -16.80 -1.03 18.37
CA GLN A 44 -16.71 -2.34 17.72
C GLN A 44 -17.36 -2.33 16.33
N ALA A 45 -18.50 -1.66 16.17
CA ALA A 45 -19.19 -1.57 14.89
C ALA A 45 -18.39 -0.80 13.84
N GLN A 46 -17.69 0.28 14.23
CA GLN A 46 -16.82 1.05 13.32
C GLN A 46 -15.59 0.23 12.93
N HIS A 47 -14.99 -0.50 13.87
CA HIS A 47 -13.88 -1.41 13.61
C HIS A 47 -14.26 -2.52 12.63
N ASP A 48 -15.36 -3.23 12.90
CA ASP A 48 -15.85 -4.32 12.05
C ASP A 48 -16.18 -3.82 10.65
N ALA A 49 -16.78 -2.63 10.53
CA ALA A 49 -17.11 -2.03 9.24
C ALA A 49 -15.88 -1.73 8.38
N ILE A 50 -14.82 -1.16 8.97
CA ILE A 50 -13.55 -0.90 8.26
C ILE A 50 -12.90 -2.22 7.88
N LEU A 51 -12.82 -3.18 8.81
CA LEU A 51 -12.20 -4.48 8.56
C LEU A 51 -12.89 -5.25 7.43
N ASP A 52 -14.22 -5.23 7.39
CA ASP A 52 -15.02 -5.87 6.33
C ASP A 52 -14.68 -5.29 4.94
N ARG A 53 -14.56 -3.96 4.83
CA ARG A 53 -14.18 -3.28 3.59
C ARG A 53 -12.76 -3.60 3.17
N CYS A 54 -11.80 -3.59 4.09
CA CYS A 54 -10.44 -4.03 3.80
C CYS A 54 -10.39 -5.48 3.29
N LYS A 55 -11.15 -6.40 3.90
CA LYS A 55 -11.22 -7.81 3.44
C LYS A 55 -11.84 -7.96 2.06
N LYS A 56 -12.86 -7.16 1.75
CA LYS A 56 -13.60 -7.27 0.49
C LYS A 56 -12.89 -6.56 -0.66
N TYR A 57 -12.44 -5.34 -0.41
CA TYR A 57 -11.97 -4.40 -1.43
C TYR A 57 -10.49 -4.04 -1.30
N ASN A 58 -9.75 -4.67 -0.37
CA ASN A 58 -8.34 -4.40 -0.08
C ASN A 58 -8.06 -2.96 0.42
N MET A 59 -9.10 -2.20 0.76
CA MET A 59 -9.01 -0.85 1.29
C MET A 59 -10.31 -0.43 1.99
N ALA A 60 -10.22 0.61 2.80
CA ALA A 60 -11.36 1.34 3.35
C ALA A 60 -11.01 2.83 3.43
N VAL A 61 -12.01 3.70 3.34
CA VAL A 61 -11.89 5.14 3.55
C VAL A 61 -12.75 5.49 4.76
N TYR A 62 -12.15 6.07 5.79
CA TYR A 62 -12.95 6.58 6.91
C TYR A 62 -13.13 8.09 6.83
N ILE A 63 -14.27 8.57 7.31
CA ILE A 63 -14.55 9.98 7.53
C ILE A 63 -14.70 10.17 9.04
N SER A 64 -13.84 10.99 9.64
CA SER A 64 -13.88 11.29 11.08
C SER A 64 -14.54 12.64 11.37
N LYS A 65 -14.92 12.85 12.63
CA LYS A 65 -15.46 14.13 13.11
C LYS A 65 -14.40 15.09 13.64
N LEU A 66 -13.12 14.74 13.50
CA LEU A 66 -12.01 15.53 14.06
C LEU A 66 -11.71 16.82 13.26
N GLY A 67 -12.18 16.92 12.01
CA GLY A 67 -11.86 18.06 11.14
C GLY A 67 -10.35 18.17 10.91
N ASP A 68 -9.80 19.37 11.11
CA ASP A 68 -8.38 19.69 10.89
C ASP A 68 -7.49 19.42 12.13
N GLU A 69 -7.91 18.52 13.04
CA GLU A 69 -7.09 18.16 14.22
C GLU A 69 -5.79 17.48 13.77
N GLU A 70 -4.66 18.05 14.20
CA GLU A 70 -3.32 17.52 13.93
C GLU A 70 -2.84 16.68 15.11
N GLY A 71 -2.16 15.57 14.82
CA GLY A 71 -1.57 14.72 15.85
C GLY A 71 -1.20 13.35 15.30
N THR A 72 0.02 12.88 15.60
CA THR A 72 0.47 11.55 15.19
C THR A 72 -0.22 10.43 15.97
N ASP A 73 -0.82 10.75 17.12
CA ASP A 73 -1.67 9.85 17.90
C ASP A 73 -2.93 9.42 17.13
N ILE A 74 -3.40 10.23 16.18
CA ILE A 74 -4.58 9.93 15.37
C ILE A 74 -4.32 8.74 14.43
N PRO A 75 -3.40 8.80 13.45
CA PRO A 75 -3.09 7.65 12.58
C PRO A 75 -2.56 6.45 13.35
N ARG A 76 -1.80 6.66 14.44
CA ARG A 76 -1.34 5.57 15.31
C ARG A 76 -2.47 4.88 16.06
N GLY A 77 -3.44 5.64 16.56
CA GLY A 77 -4.58 5.12 17.29
C GLY A 77 -5.44 4.19 16.44
N ILE A 78 -5.80 4.63 15.22
CA ILE A 78 -6.53 3.76 14.31
C ILE A 78 -5.66 2.60 13.82
N GLY A 79 -4.39 2.83 13.51
CA GLY A 79 -3.47 1.77 13.07
C GLY A 79 -3.35 0.65 14.10
N SER A 80 -3.19 0.98 15.38
CA SER A 80 -3.13 0.01 16.47
C SER A 80 -4.42 -0.81 16.59
N ALA A 81 -5.59 -0.22 16.34
CA ALA A 81 -6.86 -0.97 16.33
C ALA A 81 -6.90 -2.07 15.25
N PHE A 82 -6.08 -1.97 14.20
CA PHE A 82 -5.93 -2.97 13.15
C PHE A 82 -4.60 -3.75 13.23
N GLY A 83 -3.87 -3.64 14.33
CA GLY A 83 -2.62 -4.38 14.55
C GLY A 83 -1.40 -3.82 13.79
N LEU A 84 -1.45 -2.57 13.34
CA LEU A 84 -0.31 -1.89 12.72
C LEU A 84 0.68 -1.43 13.80
N GLU A 85 1.46 -2.37 14.33
CA GLU A 85 2.41 -2.14 15.43
C GLU A 85 3.87 -2.08 14.95
N HIS A 86 4.20 -2.74 13.83
CA HIS A 86 5.52 -2.77 13.24
C HIS A 86 5.65 -1.71 12.14
N LEU A 87 5.91 -0.46 12.55
CA LEU A 87 5.97 0.69 11.66
C LEU A 87 7.33 0.82 10.98
N ASP A 88 7.35 1.29 9.73
CA ASP A 88 8.57 1.62 9.00
C ASP A 88 9.11 2.99 9.44
N TYR A 89 10.30 3.00 10.03
CA TYR A 89 11.06 4.21 10.37
C TYR A 89 11.78 4.73 9.13
N ASN A 90 11.00 5.12 8.13
CA ASN A 90 11.53 5.70 6.92
C ASN A 90 12.21 7.04 7.23
N ARG A 91 12.97 7.52 6.25
CA ARG A 91 13.85 8.68 6.39
C ARG A 91 13.19 10.01 6.71
N GLY A 92 11.92 10.18 6.37
CA GLY A 92 11.16 11.38 6.71
C GLY A 92 10.11 11.14 7.78
N ALA A 93 10.19 10.00 8.47
CA ALA A 93 9.33 9.73 9.61
C ALA A 93 9.82 10.46 10.86
N GLU A 94 8.87 10.91 11.66
CA GLU A 94 9.10 11.42 13.01
C GLU A 94 9.59 10.30 13.94
N THR A 95 9.94 10.67 15.18
CA THR A 95 10.42 9.70 16.20
C THR A 95 9.44 8.56 16.51
N ASP A 96 8.18 8.69 16.12
CA ASP A 96 7.13 7.68 16.29
C ASP A 96 6.74 6.96 14.99
N ALA A 97 7.60 7.03 13.96
CA ALA A 97 7.44 6.43 12.63
C ALA A 97 6.27 6.98 11.79
N VAL A 98 5.64 8.08 12.20
CA VAL A 98 4.63 8.77 11.38
C VAL A 98 5.31 9.82 10.51
N THR A 99 4.97 9.85 9.22
CA THR A 99 5.52 10.82 8.27
C THR A 99 4.48 11.89 7.95
N ALA A 100 4.82 13.16 8.16
CA ALA A 100 3.97 14.28 7.75
C ALA A 100 4.18 14.56 6.25
N LEU A 101 3.15 14.29 5.44
CA LEU A 101 3.16 14.56 4.00
C LEU A 101 2.65 15.98 3.73
N THR A 102 3.57 16.94 3.78
CA THR A 102 3.32 18.35 3.49
C THR A 102 4.39 18.86 2.52
N VAL A 103 4.12 19.98 1.85
CA VAL A 103 5.14 20.63 1.01
C VAL A 103 6.24 21.17 1.92
N GLN A 104 7.46 20.68 1.75
CA GLN A 104 8.63 21.08 2.53
C GLN A 104 9.75 21.53 1.60
N ASP A 105 10.19 22.78 1.78
CA ASP A 105 11.17 23.43 0.90
C ASP A 105 12.62 23.30 1.40
N ASP A 106 12.85 22.54 2.46
CA ASP A 106 14.20 22.31 2.96
C ASP A 106 15.02 21.37 2.05
N ALA A 107 16.34 21.45 2.19
CA ALA A 107 17.28 20.71 1.33
C ALA A 107 17.14 19.18 1.44
N TYR A 108 16.61 18.67 2.55
CA TYR A 108 16.46 17.23 2.77
C TYR A 108 15.18 16.70 2.12
N HIS A 109 14.06 17.40 2.24
CA HIS A 109 12.77 16.95 1.72
C HIS A 109 12.55 17.31 0.25
N SER A 110 13.14 18.40 -0.24
CA SER A 110 12.98 18.87 -1.63
C SER A 110 13.40 17.88 -2.72
N VAL A 111 14.20 16.85 -2.38
CA VAL A 111 14.60 15.78 -3.31
C VAL A 111 13.57 14.65 -3.42
N TYR A 112 12.61 14.56 -2.49
CA TYR A 112 11.61 13.49 -2.46
C TYR A 112 10.24 14.03 -2.87
N ILE A 113 9.64 13.39 -3.88
CA ILE A 113 8.33 13.77 -4.44
C ILE A 113 7.21 13.88 -3.38
N PRO A 114 7.11 12.97 -2.37
CA PRO A 114 6.06 13.03 -1.35
C PRO A 114 5.99 14.34 -0.54
N TYR A 115 7.07 15.12 -0.48
CA TYR A 115 7.10 16.42 0.23
C TYR A 115 7.05 17.61 -0.73
N SER A 116 6.52 17.40 -1.94
CA SER A 116 6.34 18.43 -2.97
C SER A 116 4.89 18.49 -3.44
N ASN A 117 4.55 19.48 -4.26
CA ASN A 117 3.24 19.58 -4.91
C ASN A 117 3.18 18.88 -6.28
N ARG A 118 4.12 17.96 -6.56
CA ARG A 118 4.21 17.24 -7.83
C ARG A 118 3.38 15.97 -7.78
N GLU A 119 2.93 15.53 -8.96
CA GLU A 119 2.25 14.25 -9.14
C GLU A 119 3.12 13.08 -8.67
N ILE A 120 2.51 12.15 -7.94
CA ILE A 120 3.10 10.86 -7.60
C ILE A 120 2.50 9.79 -8.51
N HIS A 121 3.34 9.20 -9.37
CA HIS A 121 2.90 8.14 -10.27
C HIS A 121 2.68 6.80 -9.53
N TRP A 122 2.02 5.85 -10.20
CA TRP A 122 1.73 4.52 -9.67
C TRP A 122 2.95 3.84 -9.04
N HIS A 123 2.79 3.42 -7.79
CA HIS A 123 3.78 2.71 -7.01
C HIS A 123 3.10 1.96 -5.86
N THR A 124 3.84 1.06 -5.23
CA THR A 124 3.55 0.52 -3.89
C THR A 124 4.58 1.09 -2.94
N ASP A 125 4.22 1.55 -1.75
CA ASP A 125 5.21 1.99 -0.78
C ASP A 125 6.14 0.83 -0.35
N GLY A 126 7.36 1.19 0.09
CA GLY A 126 8.36 0.20 0.48
C GLY A 126 8.91 -0.68 -0.65
N TYR A 127 8.66 -0.38 -1.94
CA TYR A 127 9.15 -1.21 -3.05
C TYR A 127 10.68 -1.37 -3.11
N TYR A 128 11.42 -0.44 -2.50
CA TYR A 128 12.88 -0.49 -2.31
C TYR A 128 13.33 -1.26 -1.05
N ASN A 129 12.41 -1.72 -0.21
CA ASN A 129 12.75 -2.38 1.05
C ASN A 129 13.35 -3.76 0.80
N ARG A 130 14.04 -4.27 1.82
CA ARG A 130 14.48 -5.67 1.83
C ARG A 130 13.25 -6.57 1.86
N LEU A 131 13.35 -7.77 1.27
CA LEU A 131 12.20 -8.69 1.16
C LEU A 131 11.63 -9.15 2.52
N ASP A 132 12.41 -9.04 3.59
CA ASP A 132 11.99 -9.32 4.98
C ASP A 132 11.48 -8.09 5.73
N LEU A 133 11.37 -6.92 5.08
CA LEU A 133 10.91 -5.64 5.63
C LEU A 133 9.90 -4.97 4.68
N GLN A 134 8.96 -5.74 4.12
CA GLN A 134 7.96 -5.24 3.20
C GLN A 134 6.81 -4.55 3.94
N ASP A 135 6.24 -3.53 3.30
CA ASP A 135 5.09 -2.81 3.84
C ASP A 135 3.80 -3.57 3.47
N HIS A 136 3.14 -4.16 4.46
CA HIS A 136 1.93 -4.97 4.24
C HIS A 136 0.63 -4.18 4.33
N ALA A 137 0.71 -2.94 4.83
CA ALA A 137 -0.42 -2.02 4.92
C ALA A 137 0.09 -0.59 4.85
N LEU A 138 -0.73 0.30 4.27
CA LEU A 138 -0.53 1.73 4.26
C LEU A 138 -1.72 2.41 4.91
N LEU A 139 -1.45 3.36 5.81
CA LEU A 139 -2.47 4.18 6.44
C LEU A 139 -2.17 5.65 6.19
N LEU A 140 -3.09 6.33 5.49
CA LEU A 140 -3.02 7.76 5.25
C LEU A 140 -4.15 8.45 6.02
N HIS A 141 -3.79 9.43 6.83
CA HIS A 141 -4.75 10.31 7.52
C HIS A 141 -4.66 11.71 6.91
N CYS A 142 -5.75 12.16 6.29
CA CYS A 142 -5.83 13.51 5.75
C CYS A 142 -6.28 14.48 6.84
N VAL A 143 -5.33 15.24 7.39
CA VAL A 143 -5.64 16.37 8.29
C VAL A 143 -6.31 17.50 7.50
N ARG A 144 -5.72 17.88 6.36
CA ARG A 144 -6.18 19.00 5.55
C ARG A 144 -6.03 18.69 4.06
N PRO A 145 -7.12 18.72 3.27
CA PRO A 145 -7.03 18.51 1.84
C PRO A 145 -6.37 19.71 1.15
N ALA A 146 -5.83 19.49 -0.05
CA ALA A 146 -5.38 20.58 -0.91
C ALA A 146 -6.56 21.46 -1.33
N MET A 147 -6.30 22.76 -1.55
CA MET A 147 -7.33 23.69 -2.06
C MET A 147 -7.81 23.31 -3.48
N SER A 148 -6.93 22.70 -4.27
CA SER A 148 -7.21 22.22 -5.62
C SER A 148 -6.22 21.12 -5.99
N GLY A 149 -6.68 20.07 -6.66
CA GLY A 149 -5.87 18.88 -6.93
C GLY A 149 -5.65 18.03 -5.68
N GLY A 150 -4.60 17.20 -5.70
CA GLY A 150 -4.23 16.34 -4.56
C GLY A 150 -5.15 15.12 -4.40
N GLU A 151 -5.89 14.76 -5.44
CA GLU A 151 -6.71 13.56 -5.46
C GLU A 151 -5.85 12.30 -5.39
N ASN A 152 -6.31 11.30 -4.65
CA ASN A 152 -5.68 9.98 -4.61
C ASN A 152 -6.29 9.07 -5.67
N ALA A 153 -5.45 8.43 -6.46
CA ALA A 153 -5.83 7.30 -7.31
C ALA A 153 -5.29 6.01 -6.68
N VAL A 154 -6.17 5.06 -6.41
CA VAL A 154 -5.82 3.78 -5.77
C VAL A 154 -6.35 2.62 -6.61
N ILE A 155 -5.66 1.49 -6.55
CA ILE A 155 -6.02 0.28 -7.28
C ILE A 155 -5.83 -0.94 -6.38
N ASP A 156 -6.80 -1.86 -6.42
CA ASP A 156 -6.66 -3.15 -5.75
C ASP A 156 -5.69 -4.04 -6.56
N ASN A 157 -4.54 -4.36 -5.95
CA ASN A 157 -3.51 -5.18 -6.60
C ASN A 157 -4.01 -6.59 -6.94
N GLU A 158 -5.01 -7.12 -6.22
CA GLU A 158 -5.60 -8.41 -6.53
C GLU A 158 -6.37 -8.38 -7.86
N LEU A 159 -7.01 -7.27 -8.20
CA LEU A 159 -7.68 -7.10 -9.50
C LEU A 159 -6.66 -7.00 -10.64
N VAL A 160 -5.54 -6.32 -10.41
CA VAL A 160 -4.42 -6.28 -11.37
C VAL A 160 -3.87 -7.69 -11.61
N TYR A 161 -3.67 -8.46 -10.54
CA TYR A 161 -3.24 -9.86 -10.64
C TYR A 161 -4.22 -10.72 -11.44
N ILE A 162 -5.53 -10.59 -11.19
CA ILE A 162 -6.56 -11.31 -11.94
C ILE A 162 -6.46 -10.98 -13.42
N LEU A 163 -6.44 -9.69 -13.79
CA LEU A 163 -6.38 -9.25 -15.18
C LEU A 163 -5.12 -9.77 -15.89
N MET A 164 -3.96 -9.73 -15.22
CA MET A 164 -2.72 -10.24 -15.79
C MET A 164 -2.71 -11.77 -15.94
N ARG A 165 -3.22 -12.49 -14.94
CA ARG A 165 -3.27 -13.96 -14.96
C ARG A 165 -4.27 -14.49 -15.99
N ASP A 166 -5.42 -13.83 -16.14
CA ASP A 166 -6.42 -14.14 -17.16
C ASP A 166 -5.86 -13.97 -18.57
N GLU A 167 -5.06 -12.91 -18.78
CA GLU A 167 -4.40 -12.67 -20.06
C GLU A 167 -3.34 -13.74 -20.34
N ASN A 168 -2.41 -13.97 -19.41
CA ASN A 168 -1.44 -15.06 -19.51
C ASN A 168 -0.80 -15.39 -18.14
N PRO A 169 -0.97 -16.61 -17.60
CA PRO A 169 -0.35 -17.00 -16.33
C PRO A 169 1.19 -16.99 -16.38
N ASP A 170 1.80 -17.05 -17.57
CA ASP A 170 3.25 -16.94 -17.74
C ASP A 170 3.78 -15.54 -17.37
N TYR A 171 2.97 -14.48 -17.52
CA TYR A 171 3.34 -13.14 -17.06
C TYR A 171 3.49 -13.10 -15.54
N ILE A 172 2.55 -13.72 -14.83
CA ILE A 172 2.65 -13.86 -13.37
C ILE A 172 3.88 -14.68 -13.01
N ARG A 173 4.11 -15.81 -13.69
CA ARG A 173 5.28 -16.67 -13.41
C ARG A 173 6.60 -15.92 -13.56
N ALA A 174 6.74 -15.13 -14.63
CA ALA A 174 7.92 -14.32 -14.86
C ALA A 174 8.10 -13.23 -13.78
N LEU A 175 7.01 -12.58 -13.38
CA LEU A 175 7.03 -11.52 -12.37
C LEU A 175 7.12 -12.02 -10.92
N MET A 176 6.90 -13.31 -10.68
CA MET A 176 7.17 -13.99 -9.41
C MET A 176 8.60 -14.55 -9.32
N ALA A 177 9.40 -14.48 -10.40
CA ALA A 177 10.80 -14.92 -10.37
C ALA A 177 11.62 -14.10 -9.37
N GLU A 178 12.53 -14.75 -8.65
CA GLU A 178 13.35 -14.11 -7.61
C GLU A 178 14.24 -12.98 -8.15
N ASP A 179 14.50 -12.96 -9.46
CA ASP A 179 15.32 -12.00 -10.17
C ASP A 179 14.54 -11.13 -11.18
N ALA A 180 13.21 -11.07 -11.05
CA ALA A 180 12.35 -10.38 -12.02
C ALA A 180 12.67 -8.88 -12.19
N VAL A 181 13.06 -8.21 -11.09
CA VAL A 181 13.33 -6.77 -11.08
C VAL A 181 14.56 -6.43 -10.23
N LEU A 182 15.37 -5.50 -10.72
CA LEU A 182 16.48 -4.87 -9.99
C LEU A 182 16.15 -3.40 -9.74
N TYR A 183 15.93 -3.04 -8.49
CA TYR A 183 15.92 -1.65 -8.07
C TYR A 183 17.36 -1.21 -7.79
N PRO A 184 17.91 -0.22 -8.52
CA PRO A 184 19.30 0.16 -8.42
C PRO A 184 19.62 0.74 -7.05
N GLU A 185 20.91 0.78 -6.71
CA GLU A 185 21.44 1.43 -5.52
C GLU A 185 21.10 2.93 -5.50
N ASN A 186 21.12 3.51 -4.29
CA ASN A 186 21.03 4.93 -4.07
C ASN A 186 22.34 5.41 -3.44
N VAL A 187 23.12 6.19 -4.20
CA VAL A 187 24.39 6.77 -3.75
C VAL A 187 24.26 8.30 -3.79
N VAL A 188 24.56 8.96 -2.68
CA VAL A 188 24.56 10.43 -2.58
C VAL A 188 25.91 10.86 -2.03
N ASP A 189 26.57 11.80 -2.71
CA ASP A 189 27.89 12.33 -2.34
C ASP A 189 28.96 11.23 -2.09
N GLY A 190 28.88 10.14 -2.84
CA GLY A 190 29.79 8.99 -2.73
C GLY A 190 29.48 8.03 -1.57
N VAL A 191 28.41 8.26 -0.82
CA VAL A 191 27.95 7.37 0.26
C VAL A 191 26.78 6.53 -0.25
N GLU A 192 26.92 5.20 -0.16
CA GLU A 192 25.82 4.27 -0.44
C GLU A 192 24.77 4.37 0.68
N LEU A 193 23.58 4.82 0.31
CA LEU A 193 22.43 4.97 1.20
C LEU A 193 21.52 3.74 1.17
N ARG A 194 21.49 3.06 0.03
CA ARG A 194 20.77 1.81 -0.19
C ARG A 194 21.47 1.02 -1.29
N PRO A 195 21.79 -0.26 -1.11
CA PRO A 195 22.35 -1.09 -2.19
C PRO A 195 21.28 -1.47 -3.22
N ASN A 196 21.70 -2.14 -4.28
CA ASN A 196 20.80 -2.82 -5.21
C ASN A 196 19.81 -3.74 -4.47
N ARG A 197 18.56 -3.78 -4.95
CA ARG A 197 17.52 -4.68 -4.46
C ARG A 197 16.96 -5.47 -5.61
N ILE A 198 17.22 -6.77 -5.60
CA ILE A 198 16.67 -7.71 -6.58
C ILE A 198 15.48 -8.40 -5.92
N GLY A 199 14.45 -8.66 -6.70
CA GLY A 199 13.36 -9.50 -6.23
C GLY A 199 12.20 -9.60 -7.22
N PRO A 200 11.20 -10.39 -6.87
CA PRO A 200 9.96 -10.47 -7.62
C PRO A 200 9.12 -9.19 -7.49
N VAL A 201 8.23 -9.00 -8.44
CA VAL A 201 7.13 -8.02 -8.41
C VAL A 201 5.95 -8.58 -7.62
N TRP A 202 5.59 -9.84 -7.87
CA TRP A 202 4.51 -10.53 -7.16
C TRP A 202 5.07 -11.52 -6.16
N MET A 203 4.57 -11.51 -4.94
CA MET A 203 4.94 -12.46 -3.89
C MET A 203 3.71 -12.94 -3.15
N VAL A 204 3.80 -14.12 -2.55
CA VAL A 204 2.82 -14.57 -1.56
C VAL A 204 3.47 -14.44 -0.19
N ALA A 205 2.92 -13.57 0.66
CA ALA A 205 3.40 -13.39 2.02
C ALA A 205 3.18 -14.66 2.86
N ALA A 206 3.84 -14.75 4.02
CA ALA A 206 3.83 -15.95 4.85
C ALA A 206 2.42 -16.35 5.32
N ASP A 207 1.54 -15.36 5.51
CA ASP A 207 0.13 -15.51 5.84
C ASP A 207 -0.75 -15.96 4.67
N GLY A 208 -0.22 -15.98 3.45
CA GLY A 208 -0.89 -16.43 2.24
C GLY A 208 -1.53 -15.31 1.40
N HIS A 209 -1.34 -14.04 1.76
CA HIS A 209 -1.83 -12.90 0.99
C HIS A 209 -0.88 -12.52 -0.14
N LEU A 210 -1.43 -11.93 -1.21
CA LEU A 210 -0.66 -11.44 -2.35
C LEU A 210 -0.03 -10.09 -2.03
N HIS A 211 1.29 -10.00 -2.22
CA HIS A 211 2.07 -8.78 -2.10
C HIS A 211 2.57 -8.32 -3.47
N MET A 212 2.63 -7.01 -3.67
CA MET A 212 3.12 -6.40 -4.90
C MET A 212 4.23 -5.41 -4.60
N ARG A 213 5.28 -5.42 -5.43
CA ARG A 213 6.33 -4.40 -5.45
C ARG A 213 6.35 -3.76 -6.82
N TYR A 214 6.03 -2.47 -6.89
CA TYR A 214 5.90 -1.80 -8.18
C TYR A 214 6.24 -0.31 -8.11
N THR A 215 6.79 0.20 -9.20
CA THR A 215 6.83 1.63 -9.48
C THR A 215 6.81 1.87 -10.99
N MET A 216 6.18 2.96 -11.41
CA MET A 216 6.14 3.43 -12.79
C MET A 216 7.45 4.15 -13.22
N ARG A 217 8.42 4.31 -12.31
CA ARG A 217 9.68 5.01 -12.59
C ARG A 217 10.54 4.24 -13.59
N LYS A 218 10.78 4.83 -14.76
CA LYS A 218 11.58 4.22 -15.86
C LYS A 218 13.10 4.20 -15.65
N ARG A 219 13.63 5.03 -14.74
CA ARG A 219 15.09 5.20 -14.54
C ARG A 219 15.62 4.51 -13.28
N ASN A 220 14.73 3.97 -12.45
CA ASN A 220 15.04 3.46 -11.10
C ASN A 220 14.45 2.07 -10.86
N VAL A 221 14.26 1.30 -11.94
CA VAL A 221 13.78 -0.09 -12.05
C VAL A 221 14.36 -0.69 -13.32
#